data_AF-A0A1J4KXR4-F1
#
_entry.id   AF-A0A1J4KXR4-F1
#
_cell.length_a   1.000
_cell.length_b   1.000
_cell.length_c   1.000
_cell.angle_alpha   90.00
_cell.angle_beta   90.00
_cell.angle_gamma   90.00
#
_symmetry.space_group_name_H-M   'P 1'
#
loop_
_entity.id
_entity.type
_entity.pdbx_description
1 polymer ?
#
loop_
_entity_poly.entity_id
_entity_poly.type
_entity_poly.pdbx_seq_one_letter_code
_entity_poly.pdbx_strand_id
1 'polypeptide(L)'
;MQSKSIRSLLSTKLNTLSTNSSKMQNLMKRDSTQYFFDTGEGFQCDCDWQEVKPYLMPFQDSIASLDSQFTQRLQAHFQKCKESLFIKIPKIQEEISILYNSLQTDPSSEYKLPPVNPANRTIHLHIRFLIKKIVKLTQTTGQNRIDALTNQLSLLNTLIQLIEFFERNHKNILFKINRAIAPVDRTVYSSTRPKTALLHMIKRQVISDLIKIHLIPIPFRSGQASRDFLKEVVDAGVLAKKPGTSYFVELPAEEALSVFFQSPKSPLCQKRVLNDQEIDPLLPYNGNTDPSYVKNWIFEATSAVSEWLKIAYEINEEQEASISILLERFLFSSTYPLLYPPSAYNEEFAQKMVSFAKKTPIEIGILTKYIPKQCSNRPVSEIFEVDSISRAPAEWFRNAVVQVCPIDAAYCIVKVHESLSVMAVLRATSQKENSQVTDFVEKMPGFDDIFEIWLSLLCVNGSPDPQRLMNFIEEFSRLPGFSARVMASIAYLEASLSQLQSPE
;
A
#
# COMPACT_ATOMS: atom_id res chain seq x y z
N MET A 1 -57.01 -56.13 -21.59
CA MET A 1 -56.16 -54.99 -21.14
C MET A 1 -54.89 -54.81 -22.01
N GLN A 2 -54.93 -55.00 -23.35
CA GLN A 2 -53.74 -54.83 -24.21
C GLN A 2 -53.95 -54.06 -25.53
N SER A 3 -55.13 -53.48 -25.81
CA SER A 3 -55.36 -52.73 -27.06
C SER A 3 -55.20 -51.20 -26.95
N LYS A 4 -55.15 -50.64 -25.74
CA LYS A 4 -55.03 -49.18 -25.53
C LYS A 4 -53.60 -48.63 -25.54
N SER A 5 -52.58 -49.46 -25.33
CA SER A 5 -51.17 -49.03 -25.26
C SER A 5 -50.52 -48.87 -26.64
N ILE A 6 -50.88 -49.72 -27.61
CA ILE A 6 -50.30 -49.67 -28.97
C ILE A 6 -50.84 -48.47 -29.76
N ARG A 7 -52.10 -48.06 -29.53
CA ARG A 7 -52.70 -46.89 -30.21
C ARG A 7 -52.11 -45.56 -29.76
N SER A 8 -51.72 -45.38 -28.49
CA SER A 8 -51.09 -44.13 -28.06
C SER A 8 -49.66 -44.01 -28.60
N LEU A 9 -48.86 -45.08 -28.54
CA LEU A 9 -47.49 -45.12 -29.06
C LEU A 9 -47.41 -44.92 -30.59
N LEU A 10 -48.36 -45.46 -31.35
CA LEU A 10 -48.45 -45.20 -32.80
C LEU A 10 -48.93 -43.77 -33.09
N SER A 11 -49.84 -43.20 -32.30
CA SER A 11 -50.30 -41.82 -32.50
C SER A 11 -49.20 -40.78 -32.23
N THR A 12 -48.32 -41.02 -31.24
CA THR A 12 -47.23 -40.10 -30.91
C THR A 12 -46.08 -40.19 -31.92
N LYS A 13 -45.80 -41.38 -32.48
CA LYS A 13 -44.85 -41.56 -33.58
C LYS A 13 -45.38 -41.02 -34.92
N LEU A 14 -46.67 -41.18 -35.21
CA LEU A 14 -47.30 -40.59 -36.40
C LEU A 14 -47.41 -39.07 -36.30
N ASN A 15 -47.69 -38.51 -35.11
CA ASN A 15 -47.74 -37.05 -34.93
C ASN A 15 -46.35 -36.40 -35.01
N THR A 16 -45.29 -37.04 -34.50
CA THR A 16 -43.90 -36.54 -34.64
C THR A 16 -43.38 -36.64 -36.08
N LEU A 17 -43.74 -37.70 -36.82
CA LEU A 17 -43.46 -37.82 -38.26
C LEU A 17 -44.29 -36.83 -39.10
N SER A 18 -45.54 -36.57 -38.73
CA SER A 18 -46.44 -35.59 -39.39
C SER A 18 -45.98 -34.13 -39.15
N THR A 19 -45.54 -33.76 -37.95
CA THR A 19 -45.01 -32.41 -37.68
C THR A 19 -43.65 -32.17 -38.34
N ASN A 20 -42.80 -33.19 -38.46
CA ASN A 20 -41.53 -33.07 -39.20
C ASN A 20 -41.74 -33.09 -40.72
N SER A 21 -42.70 -33.87 -41.22
CA SER A 21 -43.11 -33.87 -42.63
C SER A 21 -43.77 -32.54 -43.03
N SER A 22 -44.65 -31.95 -42.20
CA SER A 22 -45.25 -30.64 -42.51
C SER A 22 -44.27 -29.47 -42.34
N LYS A 23 -43.29 -29.56 -41.44
CA LYS A 23 -42.15 -28.61 -41.41
C LYS A 23 -41.27 -28.76 -42.65
N MET A 24 -40.92 -29.98 -43.09
CA MET A 24 -40.18 -30.20 -44.34
C MET A 24 -40.98 -29.79 -45.58
N GLN A 25 -42.29 -30.05 -45.64
CA GLN A 25 -43.16 -29.66 -46.76
C GLN A 25 -43.41 -28.16 -46.81
N ASN A 26 -43.47 -27.46 -45.67
CA ASN A 26 -43.50 -25.99 -45.62
C ASN A 26 -42.13 -25.37 -45.91
N LEU A 27 -41.03 -26.08 -45.65
CA LEU A 27 -39.68 -25.72 -46.09
C LEU A 27 -39.48 -25.90 -47.60
N MET A 28 -40.07 -26.94 -48.19
CA MET A 28 -40.03 -27.17 -49.65
C MET A 28 -40.91 -26.22 -50.48
N LYS A 29 -41.78 -25.43 -49.84
CA LYS A 29 -42.49 -24.30 -50.48
C LYS A 29 -41.78 -22.95 -50.30
N ARG A 30 -40.64 -22.90 -49.60
CA ARG A 30 -39.87 -21.66 -49.48
C ARG A 30 -39.02 -21.48 -50.72
N ASP A 31 -39.11 -20.27 -51.26
CA ASP A 31 -38.19 -19.68 -52.21
C ASP A 31 -36.73 -20.08 -51.90
N SER A 32 -36.00 -20.55 -52.90
CA SER A 32 -34.66 -21.12 -52.76
C SER A 32 -33.64 -20.10 -52.23
N THR A 33 -33.90 -18.81 -52.50
CA THR A 33 -33.13 -17.68 -52.02
C THR A 33 -33.44 -17.39 -50.56
N GLN A 34 -34.71 -17.45 -50.17
CA GLN A 34 -35.13 -17.25 -48.78
C GLN A 34 -34.63 -18.37 -47.86
N TYR A 35 -34.65 -19.62 -48.34
CA TYR A 35 -34.12 -20.74 -47.57
C TYR A 35 -32.63 -20.56 -47.26
N PHE A 36 -31.83 -20.24 -48.29
CA PHE A 36 -30.41 -19.95 -48.11
C PHE A 36 -30.16 -18.76 -47.18
N PHE A 37 -30.93 -17.67 -47.32
CA PHE A 37 -30.81 -16.52 -46.43
C PHE A 37 -31.05 -16.88 -44.95
N ASP A 38 -31.97 -17.82 -44.69
CA ASP A 38 -32.32 -18.22 -43.34
C ASP A 38 -31.32 -19.20 -42.71
N THR A 39 -30.75 -20.12 -43.50
CA THR A 39 -29.93 -21.23 -42.98
C THR A 39 -28.43 -21.13 -43.32
N GLY A 40 -28.05 -20.41 -44.37
CA GLY A 40 -26.69 -20.41 -44.92
C GLY A 40 -26.30 -21.76 -45.55
N GLU A 41 -27.24 -22.68 -45.73
CA GLU A 41 -26.93 -24.05 -46.14
C GLU A 41 -26.27 -24.10 -47.53
N GLY A 42 -25.15 -24.83 -47.62
CA GLY A 42 -24.38 -24.99 -48.85
C GLY A 42 -23.22 -23.99 -49.01
N PHE A 43 -23.09 -23.01 -48.11
CA PHE A 43 -21.91 -22.14 -48.03
C PHE A 43 -21.08 -22.50 -46.80
N GLN A 44 -19.81 -22.87 -47.00
CA GLN A 44 -18.86 -23.16 -45.92
C GLN A 44 -17.92 -21.96 -45.75
N CYS A 45 -17.92 -21.35 -44.57
CA CYS A 45 -16.99 -20.28 -44.20
C CYS A 45 -16.63 -20.34 -42.72
N ASP A 46 -15.54 -19.66 -42.36
CA ASP A 46 -15.03 -19.59 -40.99
C ASP A 46 -15.83 -18.65 -40.08
N CYS A 47 -16.73 -17.82 -40.63
CA CYS A 47 -17.61 -16.94 -39.85
C CYS A 47 -18.98 -17.59 -39.58
N ASP A 48 -19.59 -17.26 -38.44
CA ASP A 48 -20.98 -17.62 -38.16
C ASP A 48 -21.92 -16.94 -39.16
N TRP A 49 -22.86 -17.71 -39.73
CA TRP A 49 -23.88 -17.20 -40.63
C TRP A 49 -24.68 -16.03 -40.03
N GLN A 50 -24.89 -16.03 -38.71
CA GLN A 50 -25.58 -14.93 -38.01
C GLN A 50 -24.80 -13.60 -38.06
N GLU A 51 -23.47 -13.64 -38.23
CA GLU A 51 -22.65 -12.44 -38.40
C GLU A 51 -22.74 -11.89 -39.82
N VAL A 52 -22.93 -12.76 -40.82
CA VAL A 52 -23.00 -12.37 -42.25
C VAL A 52 -24.41 -11.92 -42.65
N LYS A 53 -25.44 -12.58 -42.13
CA LYS A 53 -26.86 -12.32 -42.44
C LYS A 53 -27.29 -10.84 -42.40
N PRO A 54 -26.86 -10.00 -41.42
CA PRO A 54 -27.24 -8.58 -41.35
C PRO A 54 -26.78 -7.72 -42.53
N TYR A 55 -25.84 -8.24 -43.34
CA TYR A 55 -25.28 -7.58 -44.52
C TYR A 55 -25.93 -8.05 -45.82
N LEU A 56 -26.88 -8.97 -45.75
CA LEU A 56 -27.56 -9.53 -46.91
C LEU A 56 -28.99 -8.97 -47.02
N MET A 57 -29.52 -8.95 -48.25
CA MET A 57 -30.89 -8.56 -48.56
C MET A 57 -31.46 -9.52 -49.60
N PRO A 58 -32.31 -10.48 -49.21
CA PRO A 58 -32.89 -11.43 -50.16
C PRO A 58 -33.95 -10.76 -51.02
N PHE A 59 -34.02 -11.14 -52.29
CA PHE A 59 -35.13 -10.86 -53.19
C PHE A 59 -35.93 -12.13 -53.42
N GLN A 60 -37.24 -11.99 -53.59
CA GLN A 60 -38.08 -13.12 -53.95
C GLN A 60 -37.80 -13.53 -55.41
N ASP A 61 -37.63 -14.82 -55.65
CA ASP A 61 -37.41 -15.45 -56.95
C ASP A 61 -38.55 -15.10 -57.94
N SER A 62 -39.77 -14.88 -57.43
CA SER A 62 -40.93 -14.41 -58.21
C SER A 62 -40.79 -12.98 -58.72
N ILE A 63 -40.06 -12.12 -58.00
CA ILE A 63 -39.80 -10.72 -58.41
C ILE A 63 -38.62 -10.69 -59.38
N ALA A 64 -37.60 -11.50 -59.12
CA ALA A 64 -36.42 -11.61 -59.99
C ALA A 64 -36.79 -12.12 -61.41
N SER A 65 -37.77 -13.01 -61.52
CA SER A 65 -38.23 -13.57 -62.80
C SER A 65 -39.06 -12.60 -63.66
N LEU A 66 -39.57 -11.50 -63.09
CA LEU A 66 -40.32 -10.48 -63.83
C LEU A 66 -39.41 -9.47 -64.56
N ASP A 67 -38.12 -9.41 -64.22
CA ASP A 67 -37.16 -8.50 -64.81
C ASP A 67 -36.06 -9.25 -65.57
N SER A 68 -36.09 -9.16 -66.90
CA SER A 68 -35.13 -9.83 -67.78
C SER A 68 -33.68 -9.33 -67.62
N GLN A 69 -33.47 -8.17 -67.00
CA GLN A 69 -32.13 -7.61 -66.74
C GLN A 69 -31.67 -7.83 -65.29
N PHE A 70 -32.47 -8.47 -64.43
CA PHE A 70 -32.19 -8.58 -63.00
C PHE A 70 -30.83 -9.22 -62.72
N THR A 71 -30.54 -10.35 -63.38
CA THR A 71 -29.28 -11.09 -63.25
C THR A 71 -28.07 -10.23 -63.65
N GLN A 72 -28.19 -9.43 -64.70
CA GLN A 72 -27.11 -8.54 -65.14
C GLN A 72 -26.86 -7.40 -64.13
N ARG A 73 -27.94 -6.83 -63.55
CA ARG A 73 -27.84 -5.81 -62.51
C ARG A 73 -27.23 -6.37 -61.22
N LEU A 74 -27.57 -7.62 -60.88
CA LEU A 74 -27.03 -8.34 -59.74
C LEU A 74 -25.52 -8.61 -59.90
N GLN A 75 -25.10 -9.04 -61.10
CA GLN A 75 -23.67 -9.20 -61.42
C GLN A 75 -22.91 -7.87 -61.34
N ALA A 76 -23.48 -6.78 -61.88
CA ALA A 76 -22.88 -5.45 -61.76
C ALA A 76 -22.77 -5.00 -60.28
N HIS A 77 -23.76 -5.32 -59.46
CA HIS A 77 -23.74 -5.06 -58.01
C HIS A 77 -22.61 -5.85 -57.31
N PHE A 78 -22.45 -7.14 -57.64
CA PHE A 78 -21.39 -8.00 -57.10
C PHE A 78 -20.00 -7.47 -57.44
N GLN A 79 -19.77 -7.06 -58.70
CA GLN A 79 -18.51 -6.48 -59.13
C GLN A 79 -18.18 -5.19 -58.37
N LYS A 80 -19.17 -4.30 -58.23
CA LYS A 80 -19.02 -3.05 -57.44
C LYS A 80 -18.73 -3.32 -55.97
N CYS A 81 -19.36 -4.35 -55.39
CA CYS A 81 -19.08 -4.77 -54.01
C CYS A 81 -17.65 -5.27 -53.87
N LYS A 82 -17.17 -6.14 -54.77
CA LYS A 82 -15.79 -6.63 -54.80
C LYS A 82 -14.78 -5.49 -54.88
N GLU A 83 -14.96 -4.55 -55.81
CA GLU A 83 -14.09 -3.38 -55.94
C GLU A 83 -14.01 -2.57 -54.64
N SER A 84 -15.16 -2.35 -53.99
CA SER A 84 -15.23 -1.64 -52.70
C SER A 84 -14.47 -2.38 -51.60
N LEU A 85 -14.55 -3.71 -51.57
CA LEU A 85 -13.83 -4.56 -50.61
C LEU A 85 -12.32 -4.56 -50.87
N PHE A 86 -11.90 -4.71 -52.12
CA PHE A 86 -10.49 -4.69 -52.51
C PHE A 86 -9.80 -3.36 -52.19
N ILE A 87 -10.52 -2.24 -52.21
CA ILE A 87 -9.99 -0.94 -51.77
C ILE A 87 -9.89 -0.84 -50.24
N LYS A 88 -10.84 -1.44 -49.51
CA LYS A 88 -10.96 -1.24 -48.05
C LYS A 88 -10.06 -2.18 -47.25
N ILE A 89 -9.90 -3.43 -47.69
CA ILE A 89 -9.11 -4.46 -47.00
C ILE A 89 -7.65 -4.02 -46.75
N PRO A 90 -6.90 -3.51 -47.75
CA PRO A 90 -5.52 -3.08 -47.54
C PRO A 90 -5.40 -1.96 -46.50
N LYS A 91 -6.36 -1.04 -46.45
CA LYS A 91 -6.38 0.07 -45.46
C LYS A 91 -6.56 -0.44 -44.03
N ILE A 92 -7.39 -1.47 -43.84
CA ILE A 92 -7.58 -2.09 -42.52
C ILE A 92 -6.31 -2.83 -42.10
N GLN A 93 -5.67 -3.55 -43.02
CA GLN A 93 -4.40 -4.23 -42.75
C GLN A 93 -3.28 -3.26 -42.36
N GLU A 94 -3.19 -2.13 -43.05
CA GLU A 94 -2.25 -1.04 -42.70
C GLU A 94 -2.54 -0.47 -41.32
N GLU A 95 -3.81 -0.17 -40.99
CA GLU A 95 -4.20 0.34 -39.68
C GLU A 95 -3.87 -0.64 -38.54
N ILE A 96 -4.11 -1.94 -38.75
CA ILE A 96 -3.72 -3.00 -37.82
C ILE A 96 -2.20 -3.00 -37.60
N SER A 97 -1.41 -2.90 -38.67
CA SER A 97 0.06 -2.87 -38.60
C SER A 97 0.57 -1.65 -37.79
N ILE A 98 0.01 -0.46 -38.05
CA ILE A 98 0.34 0.76 -37.31
C ILE A 98 0.02 0.60 -35.81
N LEU A 99 -1.15 0.03 -35.48
CA LEU A 99 -1.55 -0.19 -34.09
C LEU A 99 -0.63 -1.20 -33.38
N TYR A 100 -0.27 -2.30 -34.03
CA TYR A 100 0.70 -3.25 -33.47
C TYR A 100 2.04 -2.59 -33.18
N ASN A 101 2.56 -1.79 -34.10
CA ASN A 101 3.82 -1.07 -33.89
C ASN A 101 3.72 -0.07 -32.71
N SER A 102 2.59 0.63 -32.58
CA SER A 102 2.36 1.55 -31.45
C SER A 102 2.24 0.83 -30.09
N LEU A 103 1.80 -0.43 -30.07
CA LEU A 103 1.73 -1.22 -28.84
C LEU A 103 3.10 -1.76 -28.39
N GLN A 104 4.08 -1.81 -29.29
CA GLN A 104 5.46 -2.20 -28.97
C GLN A 104 6.25 -1.06 -28.31
N THR A 105 5.85 0.20 -28.50
CA THR A 105 6.48 1.34 -27.83
C THR A 105 6.01 1.45 -26.39
N ASP A 106 6.94 1.47 -25.43
CA ASP A 106 6.61 1.61 -24.01
C ASP A 106 6.02 3.01 -23.72
N PRO A 107 4.73 3.12 -23.34
CA PRO A 107 4.10 4.39 -22.98
C PRO A 107 4.76 5.09 -21.79
N SER A 108 5.54 4.36 -20.98
CA SER A 108 6.22 4.91 -19.82
C SER A 108 7.39 5.83 -20.17
N SER A 109 7.97 5.67 -21.37
CA SER A 109 9.15 6.41 -21.84
C SER A 109 8.92 7.92 -21.99
N GLU A 110 7.65 8.36 -22.11
CA GLU A 110 7.27 9.78 -22.20
C GLU A 110 7.41 10.53 -20.87
N TYR A 111 7.48 9.82 -19.73
CA TYR A 111 7.45 10.42 -18.39
C TYR A 111 8.86 10.44 -17.78
N LYS A 112 9.58 11.56 -17.96
CA LYS A 112 10.87 11.78 -17.28
C LYS A 112 10.64 12.16 -15.81
N LEU A 113 10.94 11.24 -14.90
CA LEU A 113 10.84 11.47 -13.46
C LEU A 113 12.12 12.12 -12.92
N PRO A 114 12.01 13.14 -12.05
CA PRO A 114 13.16 13.69 -11.35
C PRO A 114 13.69 12.69 -10.30
N PRO A 115 14.91 12.91 -9.76
CA PRO A 115 15.47 12.07 -8.70
C PRO A 115 14.54 11.99 -7.47
N VAL A 116 14.42 10.80 -6.91
CA VAL A 116 13.66 10.56 -5.69
C VAL A 116 14.35 11.26 -4.52
N ASN A 117 13.58 11.98 -3.72
CA ASN A 117 13.95 12.47 -2.41
C ASN A 117 12.74 12.33 -1.47
N PRO A 118 12.90 12.47 -0.15
CA PRO A 118 11.79 12.17 0.76
C PRO A 118 10.63 13.15 0.65
N ALA A 119 10.88 14.42 0.32
CA ALA A 119 9.83 15.41 0.07
C ALA A 119 8.98 15.07 -1.16
N ASN A 120 9.51 14.30 -2.11
CA ASN A 120 8.78 13.86 -3.31
C ASN A 120 8.43 12.37 -3.37
N ARG A 121 8.85 11.56 -2.39
CA ARG A 121 8.74 10.09 -2.42
C ARG A 121 7.29 9.63 -2.61
N THR A 122 6.34 10.20 -1.86
CA THR A 122 4.92 9.84 -1.94
C THR A 122 4.34 10.16 -3.31
N ILE A 123 4.64 11.35 -3.84
CA ILE A 123 4.20 11.77 -5.18
C ILE A 123 4.83 10.87 -6.25
N HIS A 124 6.10 10.50 -6.08
CA HIS A 124 6.81 9.60 -6.97
C HIS A 124 6.19 8.18 -6.99
N LEU A 125 5.80 7.65 -5.83
CA LEU A 125 5.08 6.37 -5.73
C LEU A 125 3.72 6.45 -6.42
N HIS A 126 2.99 7.55 -6.22
CA HIS A 126 1.71 7.79 -6.87
C HIS A 126 1.84 7.84 -8.39
N ILE A 127 2.80 8.62 -8.93
CA ILE A 127 3.04 8.70 -10.38
C ILE A 127 3.42 7.33 -10.95
N ARG A 128 4.32 6.57 -10.30
CA ARG A 128 4.67 5.21 -10.74
C ARG A 128 3.46 4.29 -10.81
N PHE A 129 2.57 4.34 -9.82
CA PHE A 129 1.33 3.58 -9.83
C PHE A 129 0.43 3.98 -11.01
N LEU A 130 0.26 5.27 -11.26
CA LEU A 130 -0.56 5.77 -12.36
C LEU A 130 0.02 5.44 -13.74
N ILE A 131 1.35 5.51 -13.93
CA ILE A 131 2.02 5.10 -15.18
C ILE A 131 1.74 3.61 -15.47
N LYS A 132 1.84 2.73 -14.47
CA LYS A 132 1.46 1.31 -14.63
C LYS A 132 0.01 1.14 -15.11
N LYS A 133 -0.91 1.98 -14.60
CA LYS A 133 -2.31 1.98 -15.05
C LYS A 133 -2.45 2.50 -16.48
N ILE A 134 -1.70 3.52 -16.88
CA ILE A 134 -1.65 4.03 -18.26
C ILE A 134 -1.22 2.92 -19.22
N VAL A 135 -0.10 2.23 -18.95
CA VAL A 135 0.39 1.14 -19.79
C VAL A 135 -0.68 0.08 -20.00
N LYS A 136 -1.29 -0.41 -18.91
CA LYS A 136 -2.36 -1.41 -18.97
C LYS A 136 -3.58 -0.96 -19.77
N LEU A 137 -4.03 0.28 -19.57
CA LEU A 137 -5.20 0.82 -20.26
C LEU A 137 -4.93 1.09 -21.74
N THR A 138 -3.75 1.58 -22.09
CA THR A 138 -3.31 1.77 -23.48
C THR A 138 -3.27 0.42 -24.21
N GLN A 139 -2.66 -0.60 -23.60
CA GLN A 139 -2.64 -1.96 -24.17
C GLN A 139 -4.03 -2.53 -24.36
N THR A 140 -4.89 -2.45 -23.33
CA THR A 140 -6.27 -2.96 -23.41
C THR A 140 -7.09 -2.25 -24.49
N THR A 141 -6.96 -0.92 -24.61
CA THR A 141 -7.71 -0.13 -25.59
C THR A 141 -7.21 -0.38 -27.01
N GLY A 142 -5.89 -0.49 -27.19
CA GLY A 142 -5.27 -0.84 -28.47
C GLY A 142 -5.64 -2.25 -28.93
N GLN A 143 -5.56 -3.25 -28.03
CA GLN A 143 -5.94 -4.63 -28.34
C GLN A 143 -7.42 -4.73 -28.74
N ASN A 144 -8.32 -4.10 -27.98
CA ASN A 144 -9.74 -4.07 -28.34
C ASN A 144 -10.00 -3.49 -29.74
N ARG A 145 -9.21 -2.50 -30.16
CA ARG A 145 -9.31 -1.92 -31.51
C ARG A 145 -8.76 -2.86 -32.57
N ILE A 146 -7.64 -3.53 -32.31
CA ILE A 146 -7.06 -4.56 -33.19
C ILE A 146 -8.03 -5.71 -33.37
N ASP A 147 -8.62 -6.23 -32.29
CA ASP A 147 -9.59 -7.33 -32.35
C ASP A 147 -10.80 -6.94 -33.21
N ALA A 148 -11.32 -5.72 -33.03
CA ALA A 148 -12.47 -5.24 -33.80
C ALA A 148 -12.14 -5.04 -35.30
N LEU A 149 -10.95 -4.55 -35.62
CA LEU A 149 -10.46 -4.44 -37.01
C LEU A 149 -10.19 -5.81 -37.63
N THR A 150 -9.71 -6.77 -36.85
CA THR A 150 -9.45 -8.15 -37.28
C THR A 150 -10.75 -8.89 -37.57
N ASN A 151 -11.76 -8.73 -36.72
CA ASN A 151 -13.11 -9.25 -36.95
C ASN A 151 -13.75 -8.60 -38.19
N GLN A 152 -13.56 -7.29 -38.39
CA GLN A 152 -14.00 -6.63 -39.62
C GLN A 152 -13.29 -7.22 -40.84
N LEU A 153 -11.98 -7.40 -40.79
CA LEU A 153 -11.19 -7.97 -41.88
C LEU A 153 -11.67 -9.40 -42.23
N SER A 154 -11.90 -10.24 -41.23
CA SER A 154 -12.45 -11.59 -41.39
C SER A 154 -13.83 -11.55 -42.08
N LEU A 155 -14.74 -10.69 -41.61
CA LEU A 155 -16.05 -10.48 -42.23
C LEU A 155 -15.92 -10.06 -43.71
N LEU A 156 -15.06 -9.09 -44.02
CA LEU A 156 -14.88 -8.61 -45.40
C LEU A 156 -14.36 -9.72 -46.32
N ASN A 157 -13.43 -10.56 -45.84
CA ASN A 157 -12.94 -11.72 -46.59
C ASN A 157 -14.04 -12.76 -46.83
N THR A 158 -14.87 -13.05 -45.82
CA THR A 158 -16.03 -13.94 -45.97
C THR A 158 -17.06 -13.39 -46.95
N LEU A 159 -17.28 -12.07 -46.96
CA LEU A 159 -18.16 -11.44 -47.95
C LEU A 159 -17.61 -11.57 -49.38
N ILE A 160 -16.28 -11.51 -49.60
CA ILE A 160 -15.68 -11.80 -50.91
C ILE A 160 -16.03 -13.23 -51.35
N GLN A 161 -15.77 -14.22 -50.48
CA GLN A 161 -16.06 -15.63 -50.77
C GLN A 161 -17.55 -15.86 -51.06
N LEU A 162 -18.44 -15.19 -50.32
CA LEU A 162 -19.87 -15.30 -50.52
C LEU A 162 -20.33 -14.67 -51.84
N ILE A 163 -19.73 -13.54 -52.25
CA ILE A 163 -20.00 -12.95 -53.57
C ILE A 163 -19.58 -13.93 -54.67
N GLU A 164 -18.40 -14.55 -54.57
CA GLU A 164 -17.94 -15.56 -55.54
C GLU A 164 -18.84 -16.79 -55.57
N PHE A 165 -19.36 -17.23 -54.42
CA PHE A 165 -20.32 -18.31 -54.33
C PHE A 165 -21.65 -17.94 -55.03
N PHE A 166 -22.16 -16.72 -54.84
CA PHE A 166 -23.39 -16.27 -55.50
C PHE A 166 -23.24 -16.05 -57.00
N GLU A 167 -22.06 -15.67 -57.48
CA GLU A 167 -21.78 -15.61 -58.92
C GLU A 167 -21.90 -16.99 -59.58
N ARG A 168 -21.49 -18.06 -58.88
CA ARG A 168 -21.55 -19.45 -59.38
C ARG A 168 -22.92 -20.11 -59.21
N ASN A 169 -23.65 -19.76 -58.15
CA ASN A 169 -24.91 -20.42 -57.77
C ASN A 169 -26.16 -19.56 -58.03
N HIS A 170 -25.98 -18.39 -58.63
CA HIS A 170 -27.05 -17.46 -59.06
C HIS A 170 -28.12 -17.18 -58.00
N LYS A 171 -27.72 -16.84 -56.77
CA LYS A 171 -28.65 -16.51 -55.68
C LYS A 171 -29.11 -15.05 -55.76
N ASN A 172 -30.41 -14.80 -55.60
CA ASN A 172 -31.03 -13.48 -55.71
C ASN A 172 -30.86 -12.63 -54.43
N ILE A 173 -29.62 -12.40 -53.99
CA ILE A 173 -29.31 -11.71 -52.73
C ILE A 173 -28.40 -10.50 -53.00
N LEU A 174 -28.80 -9.31 -52.53
CA LEU A 174 -27.95 -8.12 -52.55
C LEU A 174 -27.12 -7.97 -51.27
N PHE A 175 -25.91 -7.44 -51.44
CA PHE A 175 -25.01 -7.08 -50.34
C PHE A 175 -25.16 -5.61 -49.92
N LYS A 176 -25.34 -5.36 -48.61
CA LYS A 176 -25.32 -4.03 -47.98
C LYS A 176 -23.88 -3.62 -47.65
N ILE A 177 -23.04 -3.49 -48.68
CA ILE A 177 -21.59 -3.33 -48.51
C ILE A 177 -21.19 -2.10 -47.69
N ASN A 178 -21.94 -1.00 -47.83
CA ASN A 178 -21.72 0.24 -47.09
C ASN A 178 -21.80 0.05 -45.56
N ARG A 179 -22.57 -0.94 -45.10
CA ARG A 179 -22.66 -1.29 -43.68
C ARG A 179 -21.44 -2.07 -43.22
N ALA A 180 -20.91 -2.96 -44.06
CA ALA A 180 -19.75 -3.79 -43.73
C ALA A 180 -18.45 -2.98 -43.70
N ILE A 181 -18.29 -1.99 -44.59
CA ILE A 181 -17.09 -1.14 -44.68
C ILE A 181 -17.11 0.07 -43.72
N ALA A 182 -18.17 0.23 -42.92
CA ALA A 182 -18.29 1.35 -41.99
C ALA A 182 -17.14 1.39 -40.98
N PRO A 183 -16.73 2.57 -40.48
CA PRO A 183 -15.65 2.68 -39.50
C PRO A 183 -15.97 1.92 -38.21
N VAL A 184 -15.04 1.08 -37.76
CA VAL A 184 -15.17 0.30 -36.52
C VAL A 184 -15.14 1.20 -35.29
N ASP A 185 -14.69 2.45 -35.45
CA ASP A 185 -14.61 3.47 -34.40
C ASP A 185 -15.94 3.61 -33.64
N ARG A 186 -17.12 3.51 -34.29
CA ARG A 186 -18.39 3.61 -33.55
C ARG A 186 -18.63 2.44 -32.60
N THR A 187 -18.33 1.22 -33.04
CA THR A 187 -18.49 -0.02 -32.27
C THR A 187 -17.47 -0.10 -31.14
N VAL A 188 -16.21 0.23 -31.44
CA VAL A 188 -15.11 0.30 -30.46
C VAL A 188 -15.38 1.43 -29.46
N TYR A 189 -15.85 2.60 -29.91
CA TYR A 189 -16.13 3.74 -29.03
C TYR A 189 -17.16 3.39 -27.96
N SER A 190 -18.26 2.71 -28.32
CA SER A 190 -19.27 2.33 -27.32
C SER A 190 -18.74 1.40 -26.22
N SER A 191 -17.86 0.45 -26.55
CA SER A 191 -17.32 -0.53 -25.61
C SER A 191 -16.08 -0.03 -24.85
N THR A 192 -15.33 0.92 -25.42
CA THR A 192 -14.06 1.42 -24.85
C THR A 192 -14.20 2.78 -24.15
N ARG A 193 -15.27 3.55 -24.39
CA ARG A 193 -15.46 4.92 -23.84
C ARG A 193 -15.15 5.06 -22.34
N PRO A 194 -15.61 4.18 -21.43
CA PRO A 194 -15.26 4.29 -20.02
C PRO A 194 -13.75 4.15 -19.76
N LYS A 195 -13.09 3.21 -20.44
CA LYS A 195 -11.65 2.96 -20.32
C LYS A 195 -10.83 4.09 -20.92
N THR A 196 -11.25 4.63 -22.07
CA THR A 196 -10.60 5.77 -22.72
C THR A 196 -10.74 7.06 -21.89
N ALA A 197 -11.93 7.31 -21.33
CA ALA A 197 -12.15 8.45 -20.42
C ALA A 197 -11.26 8.33 -19.18
N LEU A 198 -11.20 7.15 -18.56
CA LEU A 198 -10.33 6.87 -17.43
C LEU A 198 -8.84 7.07 -17.79
N LEU A 199 -8.40 6.59 -18.95
CA LEU A 199 -7.03 6.79 -19.44
C LEU A 199 -6.70 8.28 -19.55
N HIS A 200 -7.59 9.10 -20.12
CA HIS A 200 -7.38 10.55 -20.20
C HIS A 200 -7.33 11.23 -18.83
N MET A 201 -8.19 10.82 -17.89
CA MET A 201 -8.16 11.35 -16.52
C MET A 201 -6.84 11.01 -15.83
N ILE A 202 -6.38 9.76 -15.94
CA ILE A 202 -5.11 9.32 -15.34
C ILE A 202 -3.93 10.06 -15.98
N LYS A 203 -3.89 10.23 -17.31
CA LYS A 203 -2.84 11.01 -17.99
C LYS A 203 -2.78 12.45 -17.47
N ARG A 204 -3.92 13.11 -17.31
CA ARG A 204 -3.99 14.46 -16.73
C ARG A 204 -3.48 14.50 -15.29
N GLN A 205 -3.85 13.50 -14.47
CA GLN A 205 -3.37 13.41 -13.10
C GLN A 205 -1.85 13.23 -13.04
N VAL A 206 -1.28 12.37 -13.89
CA VAL A 206 0.17 12.17 -13.98
C VAL A 206 0.88 13.47 -14.36
N ILE A 207 0.38 14.22 -15.34
CA ILE A 207 0.96 15.51 -15.73
C ILE A 207 0.89 16.51 -14.56
N SER A 208 -0.24 16.60 -13.87
CA SER A 208 -0.39 17.45 -12.69
C SER A 208 0.63 17.10 -11.59
N ASP A 209 0.76 15.82 -11.26
CA ASP A 209 1.69 15.37 -10.22
C ASP A 209 3.16 15.48 -10.66
N LEU A 210 3.44 15.35 -11.97
CA LEU A 210 4.74 15.70 -12.55
C LEU A 210 5.06 17.17 -12.41
N ILE A 211 4.12 18.08 -12.64
CA ILE A 211 4.35 19.50 -12.41
C ILE A 211 4.68 19.74 -10.92
N LYS A 212 3.88 19.17 -10.00
CA LYS A 212 4.13 19.28 -8.56
C LYS A 212 5.53 18.79 -8.20
N ILE A 213 5.95 17.62 -8.70
CA ILE A 213 7.25 17.05 -8.32
C ILE A 213 8.44 17.88 -8.83
N HIS A 214 8.29 18.57 -9.97
CA HIS A 214 9.31 19.47 -10.50
C HIS A 214 9.38 20.80 -9.75
N LEU A 215 8.29 21.22 -9.09
CA LEU A 215 8.23 22.42 -8.26
C LEU A 215 8.76 22.20 -6.85
N ILE A 216 8.90 20.95 -6.40
CA ILE A 216 9.51 20.65 -5.10
C ILE A 216 11.00 20.98 -5.18
N PRO A 217 11.51 21.92 -4.36
CA PRO A 217 12.93 22.21 -4.34
C PRO A 217 13.68 20.95 -3.93
N ILE A 218 14.73 20.60 -4.69
CA ILE A 218 15.59 19.48 -4.34
C ILE A 218 16.29 19.88 -3.02
N PRO A 219 16.02 19.22 -1.89
CA PRO A 219 16.69 19.56 -0.64
C PRO A 219 18.17 19.15 -0.70
N PHE A 220 19.03 19.79 0.08
CA PHE A 220 20.44 19.39 0.27
C PHE A 220 21.33 19.46 -0.99
N ARG A 221 21.17 20.49 -1.83
CA ARG A 221 21.96 20.66 -3.08
C ARG A 221 23.46 20.90 -2.86
N SER A 222 23.83 21.64 -1.81
CA SER A 222 25.21 22.01 -1.51
C SER A 222 25.81 21.05 -0.49
N GLY A 223 26.91 20.39 -0.84
CA GLY A 223 27.60 19.48 0.07
C GLY A 223 28.09 20.15 1.35
N GLN A 224 28.54 21.42 1.27
CA GLN A 224 28.97 22.17 2.44
C GLN A 224 27.77 22.56 3.32
N ALA A 225 26.70 23.10 2.73
CA ALA A 225 25.51 23.47 3.49
C ALA A 225 24.86 22.26 4.19
N SER A 226 24.92 21.08 3.57
CA SER A 226 24.46 19.83 4.22
C SER A 226 25.36 19.42 5.39
N ARG A 227 26.68 19.64 5.31
CA ARG A 227 27.60 19.40 6.44
C ARG A 227 27.34 20.37 7.57
N ASP A 228 27.19 21.65 7.26
CA ASP A 228 26.90 22.70 8.24
C ASP A 228 25.57 22.42 8.94
N PHE A 229 24.51 22.09 8.19
CA PHE A 229 23.22 21.68 8.74
C PHE A 229 23.35 20.49 9.69
N LEU A 230 24.00 19.39 9.25
CA LEU A 230 24.13 18.21 10.08
C LEU A 230 24.95 18.50 11.34
N LYS A 231 26.01 19.29 11.22
CA LYS A 231 26.83 19.71 12.36
C LYS A 231 26.03 20.55 13.36
N GLU A 232 25.23 21.51 12.88
CA GLU A 232 24.35 22.31 13.73
C GLU A 232 23.35 21.43 14.51
N VAL A 233 22.77 20.41 13.87
CA VAL A 233 21.85 19.49 14.55
C VAL A 233 22.56 18.63 15.60
N VAL A 234 23.76 18.13 15.30
CA VAL A 234 24.58 17.38 16.26
C VAL A 234 24.97 18.27 17.45
N ASP A 235 25.46 19.48 17.19
CA ASP A 235 25.83 20.43 18.25
C ASP A 235 24.62 20.81 19.11
N ALA A 236 23.43 20.95 18.50
CA ALA A 236 22.18 21.17 19.25
C ALA A 236 21.83 19.97 20.15
N GLY A 237 22.05 18.73 19.71
CA GLY A 237 21.86 17.52 20.52
C GLY A 237 22.80 17.48 21.74
N VAL A 238 24.08 17.79 21.52
CA VAL A 238 25.08 17.91 22.59
C VAL A 238 24.67 18.95 23.63
N LEU A 239 24.22 20.13 23.19
CA LEU A 239 23.74 21.20 24.07
C LEU A 239 22.44 20.85 24.80
N ALA A 240 21.56 20.05 24.20
CA ALA A 240 20.29 19.63 24.77
C ALA A 240 20.39 18.42 25.72
N LYS A 241 21.59 17.85 25.87
CA LYS A 241 21.89 16.68 26.71
C LYS A 241 21.41 16.84 28.15
N LYS A 242 20.80 15.79 28.69
CA LYS A 242 20.33 15.76 30.08
C LYS A 242 21.47 15.41 31.03
N PRO A 243 21.55 16.06 32.21
CA PRO A 243 22.64 15.84 33.17
C PRO A 243 22.81 14.36 33.56
N GLY A 244 24.06 13.86 33.48
CA GLY A 244 24.41 12.47 33.83
C GLY A 244 23.94 11.42 32.80
N THR A 245 23.59 11.84 31.59
CA THR A 245 23.21 10.97 30.47
C THR A 245 23.79 11.52 29.17
N SER A 246 23.87 10.71 28.12
CA SER A 246 24.07 11.18 26.73
C SER A 246 22.76 11.50 26.02
N TYR A 247 21.62 11.24 26.65
CA TYR A 247 20.29 11.45 26.09
C TYR A 247 19.91 12.94 25.98
N PHE A 248 19.22 13.29 24.90
CA PHE A 248 18.53 14.56 24.70
C PHE A 248 17.16 14.27 24.09
N VAL A 249 16.18 15.16 24.28
CA VAL A 249 14.83 15.01 23.69
C VAL A 249 14.84 15.27 22.18
N GLU A 250 13.81 14.84 21.47
CA GLU A 250 13.67 15.09 20.03
C GLU A 250 13.88 16.57 19.67
N LEU A 251 14.75 16.83 18.70
CA LEU A 251 15.05 18.18 18.22
C LEU A 251 14.10 18.57 17.08
N PRO A 252 13.69 19.85 16.98
CA PRO A 252 12.82 20.31 15.89
C PRO A 252 13.38 20.05 14.48
N ALA A 253 14.69 19.94 14.33
CA ALA A 253 15.36 19.71 13.06
C ALA A 253 15.37 18.23 12.62
N GLU A 254 14.92 17.29 13.47
CA GLU A 254 14.98 15.85 13.18
C GLU A 254 14.09 15.43 12.00
N GLU A 255 12.98 16.13 11.75
CA GLU A 255 12.16 15.89 10.57
C GLU A 255 12.96 16.16 9.27
N ALA A 256 13.64 17.31 9.20
CA ALA A 256 14.51 17.65 8.08
C ALA A 256 15.73 16.72 8.01
N LEU A 257 16.26 16.29 9.16
CA LEU A 257 17.37 15.34 9.23
C LEU A 257 16.99 13.95 8.69
N SER A 258 15.78 13.47 9.00
CA SER A 258 15.26 12.22 8.44
C SER A 258 15.16 12.29 6.91
N VAL A 259 14.72 13.44 6.38
CA VAL A 259 14.74 13.72 4.93
C VAL A 259 16.18 13.75 4.39
N PHE A 260 17.12 14.34 5.13
CA PHE A 260 18.53 14.37 4.74
C PHE A 260 19.11 12.97 4.65
N PHE A 261 18.92 12.12 5.65
CA PHE A 261 19.51 10.79 5.73
C PHE A 261 19.08 9.85 4.60
N GLN A 262 17.89 10.05 4.04
CA GLN A 262 17.38 9.32 2.87
C GLN A 262 17.77 9.96 1.53
N SER A 263 18.43 11.13 1.54
CA SER A 263 18.83 11.81 0.31
C SER A 263 20.09 11.18 -0.31
N PRO A 264 20.27 11.22 -1.64
CA PRO A 264 21.52 10.76 -2.28
C PRO A 264 22.79 11.49 -1.82
N LYS A 265 22.63 12.63 -1.13
CA LYS A 265 23.72 13.43 -0.58
C LYS A 265 24.09 13.05 0.85
N SER A 266 23.29 12.21 1.49
CA SER A 266 23.58 11.60 2.80
C SER A 266 24.83 10.72 2.73
N PRO A 267 25.69 10.72 3.76
CA PRO A 267 26.75 9.72 3.88
C PRO A 267 26.20 8.28 3.98
N LEU A 268 24.93 8.09 4.38
CA LEU A 268 24.31 6.77 4.46
C LEU A 268 23.94 6.21 3.08
N CYS A 269 23.62 7.07 2.11
CA CYS A 269 23.18 6.66 0.77
C CYS A 269 24.32 6.64 -0.27
N GLN A 270 25.52 7.07 0.13
CA GLN A 270 26.71 7.09 -0.73
C GLN A 270 27.45 5.76 -0.63
N LYS A 271 28.03 5.30 -1.74
CA LYS A 271 29.03 4.24 -1.72
C LYS A 271 30.23 4.72 -0.90
N ARG A 272 30.73 3.85 -0.03
CA ARG A 272 31.88 4.14 0.83
C ARG A 272 33.06 3.29 0.38
N VAL A 273 34.28 3.76 0.62
CA VAL A 273 35.50 2.99 0.37
C VAL A 273 36.18 2.79 1.71
N LEU A 274 36.34 1.53 2.11
CA LEU A 274 37.06 1.15 3.32
C LEU A 274 38.12 0.13 2.91
N ASN A 275 39.39 0.38 3.22
CA ASN A 275 40.50 -0.52 2.88
C ASN A 275 40.51 -0.95 1.39
N ASP A 276 40.33 0.01 0.47
CA ASP A 276 40.25 -0.19 -0.98
C ASP A 276 39.10 -1.10 -1.47
N GLN A 277 38.11 -1.40 -0.63
CA GLN A 277 36.89 -2.12 -1.00
C GLN A 277 35.69 -1.17 -1.07
N GLU A 278 34.89 -1.26 -2.14
CA GLU A 278 33.60 -0.58 -2.22
C GLU A 278 32.61 -1.25 -1.27
N ILE A 279 32.11 -0.48 -0.30
CA ILE A 279 31.05 -0.88 0.61
C ILE A 279 29.73 -0.27 0.14
N ASP A 280 28.69 -1.10 0.15
CA ASP A 280 27.34 -0.69 -0.21
C ASP A 280 26.77 0.37 0.75
N PRO A 281 25.80 1.18 0.28
CA PRO A 281 25.12 2.17 1.11
C PRO A 281 24.44 1.54 2.34
N LEU A 282 24.46 2.28 3.46
CA LEU A 282 23.74 1.94 4.69
C LEU A 282 22.28 2.32 4.58
N LEU A 283 21.54 1.53 3.80
CA LEU A 283 20.09 1.69 3.75
C LEU A 283 19.48 1.16 5.05
N PRO A 284 18.45 1.84 5.61
CA PRO A 284 17.86 1.47 6.90
C PRO A 284 17.11 0.12 6.89
N TYR A 285 17.05 -0.59 5.75
CA TYR A 285 16.42 -1.89 5.69
C TYR A 285 17.00 -2.79 4.60
N ASN A 286 17.40 -4.01 4.98
CA ASN A 286 17.81 -5.08 4.08
C ASN A 286 16.99 -6.38 4.28
N GLY A 287 15.93 -6.37 5.08
CA GLY A 287 15.18 -7.58 5.46
C GLY A 287 15.50 -8.13 6.84
N ASN A 288 16.63 -7.76 7.45
CA ASN A 288 17.07 -8.30 8.73
C ASN A 288 16.52 -7.48 9.91
N THR A 289 15.97 -8.17 10.91
CA THR A 289 15.40 -7.60 12.14
C THR A 289 16.16 -8.03 13.40
N ASP A 290 17.26 -8.77 13.26
CA ASP A 290 18.12 -9.18 14.38
C ASP A 290 18.68 -7.95 15.13
N PRO A 291 18.53 -7.85 16.46
CA PRO A 291 19.10 -6.78 17.27
C PRO A 291 20.61 -6.58 17.07
N SER A 292 21.34 -7.67 16.80
CA SER A 292 22.79 -7.59 16.51
C SER A 292 23.07 -6.85 15.21
N TYR A 293 22.21 -7.05 14.19
CA TYR A 293 22.28 -6.32 12.93
C TYR A 293 21.96 -4.84 13.15
N VAL A 294 20.90 -4.53 13.91
CA VAL A 294 20.51 -3.14 14.24
C VAL A 294 21.65 -2.41 14.94
N LYS A 295 22.27 -3.05 15.94
CA LYS A 295 23.43 -2.50 16.66
C LYS A 295 24.60 -2.21 15.72
N ASN A 296 24.95 -3.18 14.86
CA ASN A 296 26.04 -3.00 13.89
C ASN A 296 25.73 -1.89 12.89
N TRP A 297 24.49 -1.80 12.42
CA TRP A 297 24.04 -0.73 11.53
C TRP A 297 24.21 0.64 12.16
N ILE A 298 23.77 0.83 13.41
CA ILE A 298 23.89 2.11 14.13
C ILE A 298 25.36 2.47 14.31
N PHE A 299 26.21 1.50 14.67
CA PHE A 299 27.66 1.71 14.82
C PHE A 299 28.33 2.14 13.50
N GLU A 300 28.07 1.42 12.42
CA GLU A 300 28.62 1.75 11.10
C GLU A 300 28.09 3.09 10.56
N ALA A 301 26.81 3.38 10.78
CA ALA A 301 26.18 4.62 10.37
C ALA A 301 26.76 5.81 11.14
N THR A 302 26.97 5.65 12.45
CA THR A 302 27.61 6.66 13.30
C THR A 302 29.02 6.94 12.81
N SER A 303 29.79 5.88 12.54
CA SER A 303 31.16 6.00 12.03
C SER A 303 31.21 6.74 10.68
N ALA A 304 30.30 6.40 9.76
CA ALA A 304 30.20 7.04 8.45
C ALA A 304 29.85 8.54 8.55
N VAL A 305 28.91 8.88 9.44
CA VAL A 305 28.51 10.27 9.66
C VAL A 305 29.63 11.06 10.31
N SER A 306 30.29 10.51 11.34
CA SER A 306 31.42 11.14 12.02
C SER A 306 32.60 11.42 11.08
N GLU A 307 32.97 10.44 10.25
CA GLU A 307 34.00 10.60 9.22
C GLU A 307 33.60 11.68 8.20
N TRP A 308 32.35 11.64 7.75
CA TRP A 308 31.85 12.63 6.80
C TRP A 308 31.81 14.05 7.39
N LEU A 309 31.53 14.20 8.69
CA LEU A 309 31.62 15.48 9.39
C LEU A 309 33.06 15.91 9.72
N LYS A 310 34.05 15.02 9.51
CA LYS A 310 35.46 15.21 9.91
C LYS A 310 35.60 15.46 11.41
N ILE A 311 34.81 14.76 12.22
CA ILE A 311 34.94 14.78 13.68
C ILE A 311 36.13 13.88 14.03
N ALA A 312 37.11 14.41 14.77
CA ALA A 312 38.25 13.63 15.22
C ALA A 312 37.80 12.64 16.32
N TYR A 313 37.93 11.34 16.06
CA TYR A 313 37.49 10.24 16.94
C TYR A 313 37.99 10.34 18.38
N GLU A 314 39.18 10.92 18.59
CA GLU A 314 39.82 10.93 19.91
C GLU A 314 39.38 12.11 20.81
N ILE A 315 38.53 13.03 20.33
CA ILE A 315 38.28 14.31 21.02
C ILE A 315 36.79 14.58 21.34
N ASN A 316 35.82 13.83 20.78
CA ASN A 316 34.41 14.22 20.92
C ASN A 316 33.38 13.08 21.09
N GLU A 317 33.52 12.31 22.18
CA GLU A 317 32.57 11.25 22.57
C GLU A 317 31.11 11.75 22.66
N GLU A 318 30.90 13.02 23.02
CA GLU A 318 29.55 13.59 23.14
C GLU A 318 28.86 13.78 21.79
N GLN A 319 29.61 14.24 20.78
CA GLN A 319 29.09 14.35 19.41
C GLN A 319 28.79 12.96 18.83
N GLU A 320 29.64 11.98 19.07
CA GLU A 320 29.41 10.60 18.59
C GLU A 320 28.16 9.98 19.23
N ALA A 321 27.97 10.16 20.54
CA ALA A 321 26.76 9.74 21.23
C ALA A 321 25.53 10.47 20.67
N SER A 322 25.64 11.77 20.38
CA SER A 322 24.56 12.54 19.77
C SER A 322 24.20 12.04 18.38
N ILE A 323 25.19 11.74 17.54
CA ILE A 323 24.99 11.18 16.19
C ILE A 323 24.29 9.82 16.30
N SER A 324 24.74 8.96 17.22
CA SER A 324 24.16 7.64 17.44
C SER A 324 22.67 7.70 17.78
N ILE A 325 22.28 8.59 18.69
CA ILE A 325 20.87 8.76 19.09
C ILE A 325 20.02 9.27 17.92
N LEU A 326 20.53 10.23 17.14
CA LEU A 326 19.82 10.73 15.94
C LEU A 326 19.61 9.61 14.90
N LEU A 327 20.61 8.76 14.72
CA LEU A 327 20.55 7.61 13.80
C LEU A 327 19.63 6.51 14.31
N GLU A 328 19.62 6.26 15.62
CA GLU A 328 18.68 5.33 16.27
C GLU A 328 17.23 5.78 16.00
N ARG A 329 16.90 7.03 16.31
CA ARG A 329 15.57 7.60 16.01
C ARG A 329 15.21 7.51 14.54
N PHE A 330 16.15 7.84 13.65
CA PHE A 330 15.94 7.72 12.21
C PHE A 330 15.64 6.28 11.77
N LEU A 331 16.43 5.31 12.25
CA LEU A 331 16.27 3.91 11.90
C LEU A 331 14.93 3.38 12.38
N PHE A 332 14.64 3.49 13.69
CA PHE A 332 13.41 2.97 14.28
C PHE A 332 12.16 3.61 13.66
N SER A 333 12.16 4.93 13.45
CA SER A 333 11.05 5.64 12.79
C SER A 333 10.84 5.20 11.34
N SER A 334 11.93 4.93 10.61
CA SER A 334 11.87 4.50 9.21
C SER A 334 11.45 3.04 9.04
N THR A 335 11.63 2.21 10.08
CA THR A 335 11.37 0.77 10.04
C THR A 335 10.14 0.33 10.83
N TYR A 336 9.49 1.20 11.59
CA TYR A 336 8.29 0.84 12.36
C TYR A 336 7.16 0.31 11.45
N PRO A 337 6.42 -0.75 11.84
CA PRO A 337 6.52 -1.52 13.09
C PRO A 337 7.46 -2.73 13.03
N LEU A 338 8.34 -2.85 12.04
CA LEU A 338 9.13 -4.06 11.81
C LEU A 338 10.10 -4.38 12.95
N LEU A 339 10.83 -3.37 13.46
CA LEU A 339 11.74 -3.52 14.62
C LEU A 339 11.01 -3.44 15.97
N TYR A 340 9.69 -3.21 15.97
CA TYR A 340 8.87 -3.20 17.17
C TYR A 340 7.49 -3.81 16.89
N PRO A 341 7.43 -5.11 16.56
CA PRO A 341 6.19 -5.74 16.15
C PRO A 341 5.18 -5.76 17.30
N PRO A 342 3.87 -5.75 16.99
CA PRO A 342 2.84 -5.94 18.00
C PRO A 342 2.97 -7.33 18.64
N SER A 343 3.04 -7.38 19.97
CA SER A 343 2.98 -8.63 20.74
C SER A 343 1.56 -9.21 20.73
N ALA A 344 1.45 -10.51 21.02
CA ALA A 344 0.17 -11.13 21.33
C ALA A 344 -0.32 -10.63 22.70
N TYR A 345 -1.56 -10.14 22.75
CA TYR A 345 -2.19 -9.66 23.97
C TYR A 345 -2.30 -10.78 25.01
N ASN A 346 -1.71 -10.57 26.20
CA ASN A 346 -1.85 -11.49 27.33
C ASN A 346 -3.05 -11.09 28.19
N GLU A 347 -4.20 -11.73 27.94
CA GLU A 347 -5.45 -11.43 28.63
C GLU A 347 -5.38 -11.72 30.14
N GLU A 348 -4.71 -12.80 30.55
CA GLU A 348 -4.59 -13.19 31.97
C GLU A 348 -3.81 -12.13 32.75
N PHE A 349 -2.68 -11.66 32.21
CA PHE A 349 -1.89 -10.60 32.82
C PHE A 349 -2.67 -9.29 32.92
N ALA A 350 -3.39 -8.90 31.87
CA ALA A 350 -4.23 -7.71 31.87
C ALA A 350 -5.36 -7.80 32.91
N GLN A 351 -6.01 -8.95 33.05
CA GLN A 351 -7.02 -9.19 34.09
C GLN A 351 -6.44 -9.09 35.50
N LYS A 352 -5.22 -9.61 35.72
CA LYS A 352 -4.49 -9.50 36.99
C LYS A 352 -4.16 -8.04 37.33
N MET A 353 -3.76 -7.23 36.36
CA MET A 353 -3.56 -5.79 36.57
C MET A 353 -4.86 -5.08 36.97
N VAL A 354 -5.99 -5.41 36.31
CA VAL A 354 -7.30 -4.83 36.62
C VAL A 354 -7.79 -5.24 38.00
N SER A 355 -7.55 -6.48 38.43
CA SER A 355 -7.91 -6.92 39.79
C SER A 355 -7.05 -6.23 40.84
N PHE A 356 -5.75 -6.09 40.58
CA PHE A 356 -4.80 -5.39 41.46
C PHE A 356 -5.15 -3.91 41.62
N ALA A 357 -5.53 -3.23 40.54
CA ALA A 357 -5.93 -1.81 40.56
C ALA A 357 -7.15 -1.50 41.46
N LYS A 358 -7.95 -2.52 41.82
CA LYS A 358 -9.10 -2.38 42.72
C LYS A 358 -8.74 -2.48 44.20
N LYS A 359 -7.55 -2.99 44.53
CA LYS A 359 -7.05 -3.02 45.91
C LYS A 359 -6.80 -1.60 46.41
N THR A 360 -6.87 -1.42 47.72
CA THR A 360 -6.51 -0.17 48.39
C THR A 360 -4.99 -0.02 48.50
N PRO A 361 -4.47 1.21 48.65
CA PRO A 361 -3.03 1.44 48.78
C PRO A 361 -2.38 0.67 49.94
N ILE A 362 -3.12 0.49 51.03
CA ILE A 362 -2.64 -0.21 52.24
C ILE A 362 -2.57 -1.72 51.99
N GLU A 363 -3.54 -2.30 51.28
CA GLU A 363 -3.53 -3.73 50.91
C GLU A 363 -2.38 -4.10 49.98
N ILE A 364 -1.92 -3.13 49.19
CA ILE A 364 -0.75 -3.27 48.29
C ILE A 364 0.56 -3.05 49.06
N GLY A 365 0.52 -2.49 50.27
CA GLY A 365 1.71 -2.26 51.08
C GLY A 365 2.34 -0.87 50.92
N ILE A 366 1.66 0.08 50.25
CA ILE A 366 2.12 1.47 50.22
C ILE A 366 2.06 2.05 51.63
N LEU A 367 3.19 2.58 52.11
CA LEU A 367 3.25 3.22 53.42
C LEU A 367 2.33 4.45 53.49
N THR A 368 1.60 4.58 54.60
CA THR A 368 0.62 5.64 54.84
C THR A 368 1.15 7.05 54.61
N LYS A 369 2.43 7.30 54.88
CA LYS A 369 3.12 8.59 54.62
C LYS A 369 3.07 9.03 53.15
N TYR A 370 2.94 8.10 52.21
CA TYR A 370 2.91 8.39 50.77
C TYR A 370 1.49 8.48 50.19
N ILE A 371 0.46 8.13 50.98
CA ILE A 371 -0.92 8.05 50.52
C ILE A 371 -1.63 9.39 50.82
N PRO A 372 -2.29 10.04 49.84
CA PRO A 372 -3.17 11.17 50.12
C PRO A 372 -4.28 10.78 51.11
N LYS A 373 -4.59 11.61 52.11
CA LYS A 373 -5.60 11.30 53.16
C LYS A 373 -6.96 10.85 52.58
N GLN A 374 -7.36 11.41 51.44
CA GLN A 374 -8.62 11.08 50.76
C GLN A 374 -8.61 9.75 49.99
N CYS A 375 -7.44 9.14 49.76
CA CYS A 375 -7.27 7.94 48.95
C CYS A 375 -7.01 6.67 49.77
N SER A 376 -6.84 6.77 51.11
CA SER A 376 -6.44 5.64 51.95
C SER A 376 -7.36 4.41 51.87
N ASN A 377 -8.68 4.64 51.70
CA ASN A 377 -9.70 3.59 51.60
C ASN A 377 -10.30 3.49 50.19
N ARG A 378 -9.64 4.07 49.20
CA ARG A 378 -10.10 4.08 47.80
C ARG A 378 -9.20 3.18 46.95
N PRO A 379 -9.64 2.77 45.75
CA PRO A 379 -8.79 2.03 44.83
C PRO A 379 -7.50 2.78 44.52
N VAL A 380 -6.41 2.05 44.31
CA VAL A 380 -5.08 2.62 44.04
C VAL A 380 -5.03 3.53 42.81
N SER A 381 -5.91 3.31 41.83
CA SER A 381 -6.07 4.21 40.67
C SER A 381 -6.28 5.66 41.07
N GLU A 382 -7.01 5.92 42.15
CA GLU A 382 -7.31 7.29 42.58
C GLU A 382 -6.08 8.04 43.11
N ILE A 383 -5.00 7.36 43.52
CA ILE A 383 -3.75 8.03 43.94
C ILE A 383 -3.22 8.90 42.81
N PHE A 384 -3.29 8.42 41.59
CA PHE A 384 -2.71 9.06 40.41
C PHE A 384 -3.63 10.12 39.79
N GLU A 385 -4.80 10.38 40.36
CA GLU A 385 -5.79 11.34 39.83
C GLU A 385 -5.93 12.61 40.67
N VAL A 386 -5.32 12.66 41.86
CA VAL A 386 -5.50 13.73 42.85
C VAL A 386 -5.08 15.12 42.35
N ASP A 387 -3.91 15.22 41.74
CA ASP A 387 -3.34 16.48 41.27
C ASP A 387 -2.37 16.24 40.10
N SER A 388 -1.79 17.31 39.56
CA SER A 388 -0.84 17.23 38.44
C SER A 388 0.43 16.44 38.78
N ILE A 389 0.90 16.48 40.04
CA ILE A 389 2.11 15.77 40.45
C ILE A 389 1.85 14.27 40.48
N SER A 390 0.69 13.88 41.01
CA SER A 390 0.24 12.49 41.06
C SER A 390 -0.11 11.92 39.68
N ARG A 391 -0.55 12.75 38.72
CA ARG A 391 -0.82 12.31 37.33
C ARG A 391 0.44 12.11 36.49
N ALA A 392 1.49 12.89 36.75
CA ALA A 392 2.69 12.92 35.92
C ALA A 392 3.34 11.53 35.66
N PRO A 393 3.48 10.62 36.66
CA PRO A 393 4.00 9.28 36.41
C PRO A 393 3.18 8.49 35.37
N ALA A 394 1.84 8.54 35.45
CA ALA A 394 0.97 7.83 34.53
C ALA A 394 0.99 8.44 33.12
N GLU A 395 1.14 9.76 33.00
CA GLU A 395 1.35 10.44 31.72
C GLU A 395 2.67 10.03 31.07
N TRP A 396 3.77 10.03 31.82
CA TRP A 396 5.07 9.58 31.30
C TRP A 396 5.07 8.11 30.90
N PHE A 397 4.40 7.25 31.67
CA PHE A 397 4.30 5.84 31.31
C PHE A 397 3.51 5.63 30.02
N ARG A 398 2.37 6.32 29.86
CA ARG A 398 1.60 6.30 28.60
C ARG A 398 2.41 6.82 27.42
N ASN A 399 3.21 7.87 27.64
CA ASN A 399 4.12 8.40 26.62
C ASN A 399 5.19 7.37 26.23
N ALA A 400 5.70 6.58 27.18
CA ALA A 400 6.69 5.53 26.90
C ALA A 400 6.13 4.46 25.93
N VAL A 401 4.87 4.06 26.11
CA VAL A 401 4.20 3.03 25.29
C VAL A 401 4.05 3.44 23.83
N VAL A 402 3.93 4.74 23.54
CA VAL A 402 3.77 5.26 22.18
C VAL A 402 5.10 5.63 21.51
N GLN A 403 6.23 5.52 22.21
CA GLN A 403 7.53 5.77 21.60
C GLN A 403 7.89 4.65 20.63
N VAL A 404 8.40 5.05 19.46
CA VAL A 404 8.88 4.13 18.42
C VAL A 404 10.36 3.79 18.59
N CYS A 405 11.10 4.65 19.28
CA CYS A 405 12.54 4.52 19.52
C CYS A 405 12.78 4.01 20.96
N PRO A 406 13.64 2.99 21.17
CA PRO A 406 13.79 2.38 22.49
C PRO A 406 14.46 3.31 23.50
N ILE A 407 15.43 4.14 23.10
CA ILE A 407 16.02 5.12 24.02
C ILE A 407 15.01 6.18 24.49
N ASP A 408 14.07 6.60 23.64
CA ASP A 408 13.01 7.55 24.00
C ASP A 408 12.00 6.92 24.96
N ALA A 409 11.64 5.66 24.71
CA ALA A 409 10.82 4.85 25.63
C ALA A 409 11.51 4.74 27.00
N ALA A 410 12.80 4.40 27.02
CA ALA A 410 13.59 4.29 28.24
C ALA A 410 13.69 5.61 29.00
N TYR A 411 13.87 6.73 28.31
CA TYR A 411 13.87 8.04 28.96
C TYR A 411 12.53 8.38 29.59
N CYS A 412 11.41 8.02 28.95
CA CYS A 412 10.10 8.17 29.56
C CYS A 412 10.00 7.36 30.87
N ILE A 413 10.56 6.15 30.93
CA ILE A 413 10.64 5.34 32.17
C ILE A 413 11.50 6.02 33.25
N VAL A 414 12.60 6.66 32.89
CA VAL A 414 13.37 7.51 33.84
C VAL A 414 12.47 8.62 34.40
N LYS A 415 11.67 9.27 33.56
CA LYS A 415 10.73 10.31 34.00
C LYS A 415 9.59 9.79 34.86
N VAL A 416 9.13 8.57 34.61
CA VAL A 416 8.21 7.88 35.53
C VAL A 416 8.84 7.76 36.90
N HIS A 417 10.05 7.20 36.99
CA HIS A 417 10.74 7.01 38.28
C HIS A 417 10.97 8.33 39.01
N GLU A 418 11.48 9.36 38.33
CA GLU A 418 11.69 10.69 38.90
C GLU A 418 10.38 11.28 39.43
N SER A 419 9.29 11.17 38.67
CA SER A 419 7.98 11.71 39.05
C SER A 419 7.40 10.96 40.25
N LEU A 420 7.58 9.63 40.35
CA LEU A 420 7.18 8.83 41.50
C LEU A 420 7.94 9.24 42.76
N SER A 421 9.25 9.42 42.66
CA SER A 421 10.09 9.87 43.77
C SER A 421 9.66 11.25 44.28
N VAL A 422 9.41 12.20 43.37
CA VAL A 422 8.92 13.54 43.73
C VAL A 422 7.55 13.46 44.38
N MET A 423 6.63 12.68 43.81
CA MET A 423 5.30 12.46 44.38
C MET A 423 5.41 11.93 45.81
N ALA A 424 6.18 10.86 46.04
CA ALA A 424 6.36 10.26 47.35
C ALA A 424 6.93 11.25 48.38
N VAL A 425 8.00 11.99 48.03
CA VAL A 425 8.63 12.95 48.95
C VAL A 425 7.67 14.08 49.33
N LEU A 426 6.92 14.63 48.37
CA LEU A 426 5.96 15.69 48.64
C LEU A 426 4.81 15.22 49.53
N ARG A 427 4.32 13.99 49.32
CA ARG A 427 3.29 13.38 50.20
C ARG A 427 3.81 13.18 51.62
N ALA A 428 4.99 12.58 51.77
CA ALA A 428 5.62 12.38 53.08
C ALA A 428 5.88 13.69 53.82
N THR A 429 6.17 14.77 53.09
CA THR A 429 6.34 16.11 53.67
C THR A 429 5.01 16.72 54.11
N SER A 430 3.95 16.59 53.30
CA SER A 430 2.64 17.18 53.59
C SER A 430 1.93 16.59 54.82
N GLN A 431 2.29 15.37 55.25
CA GLN A 431 1.66 14.73 56.41
C GLN A 431 2.28 15.10 57.76
N LYS A 432 3.50 15.68 57.78
CA LYS A 432 4.15 16.15 59.02
C LYS A 432 3.89 17.65 59.21
N GLU A 433 2.74 17.99 59.78
CA GLU A 433 2.36 19.39 60.09
C GLU A 433 3.25 20.07 61.15
N ASN A 434 4.17 19.36 61.83
CA ASN A 434 4.93 19.90 62.98
C ASN A 434 6.45 19.58 63.05
N SER A 435 7.11 19.09 61.99
CA SER A 435 8.56 18.80 62.08
C SER A 435 9.42 19.92 61.48
N GLN A 436 10.16 20.64 62.34
CA GLN A 436 11.23 21.59 61.98
C GLN A 436 12.47 20.91 61.36
N VAL A 437 12.30 19.84 60.56
CA VAL A 437 13.41 19.14 59.90
C VAL A 437 13.28 19.32 58.39
N THR A 438 14.32 19.93 57.85
CA THR A 438 14.40 20.63 56.55
C THR A 438 15.01 19.80 55.42
N ASP A 439 15.35 18.52 55.62
CA ASP A 439 16.11 17.78 54.62
C ASP A 439 15.26 16.89 53.70
N PHE A 440 15.33 17.17 52.40
CA PHE A 440 14.62 16.46 51.33
C PHE A 440 15.08 14.98 51.23
N VAL A 441 16.35 14.72 51.56
CA VAL A 441 17.00 13.42 51.44
C VAL A 441 16.47 12.41 52.46
N GLU A 442 16.17 12.83 53.68
CA GLU A 442 15.60 11.95 54.72
C GLU A 442 14.18 11.47 54.40
N LYS A 443 13.51 12.14 53.45
CA LYS A 443 12.14 11.83 53.02
C LYS A 443 12.09 11.11 51.68
N MET A 444 13.23 10.89 51.03
CA MET A 444 13.28 10.07 49.82
C MET A 444 12.82 8.65 50.16
N PRO A 445 11.94 8.05 49.33
CA PRO A 445 11.60 6.66 49.49
C PRO A 445 12.85 5.79 49.28
N GLY A 446 13.05 4.83 50.18
CA GLY A 446 13.98 3.73 49.93
C GLY A 446 13.53 2.87 48.75
N PHE A 447 14.36 1.91 48.34
CA PHE A 447 14.04 0.98 47.25
C PHE A 447 12.70 0.25 47.49
N ASP A 448 12.50 -0.30 48.69
CA ASP A 448 11.28 -1.03 49.05
C ASP A 448 10.04 -0.10 49.09
N ASP A 449 10.22 1.14 49.54
CA ASP A 449 9.16 2.13 49.68
C ASP A 449 8.55 2.56 48.32
N ILE A 450 9.40 2.72 47.29
CA ILE A 450 8.95 3.19 45.96
C ILE A 450 8.43 2.05 45.09
N PHE A 451 8.80 0.82 45.40
CA PHE A 451 8.46 -0.36 44.62
C PHE A 451 6.95 -0.63 44.57
N GLU A 452 6.26 -0.56 45.70
CA GLU A 452 4.80 -0.75 45.74
C GLU A 452 4.03 0.37 45.03
N ILE A 453 4.61 1.57 44.95
CA ILE A 453 4.05 2.69 44.19
C ILE A 453 4.24 2.45 42.69
N TRP A 454 5.37 1.88 42.28
CA TRP A 454 5.63 1.44 40.90
C TRP A 454 4.64 0.35 40.46
N LEU A 455 4.47 -0.67 41.29
CA LEU A 455 3.51 -1.75 41.07
C LEU A 455 2.10 -1.21 40.86
N SER A 456 1.70 -0.31 41.75
CA SER A 456 0.44 0.42 41.69
C SER A 456 0.28 1.20 40.38
N LEU A 457 1.31 1.92 39.95
CA LEU A 457 1.31 2.67 38.69
C LEU A 457 1.12 1.74 37.48
N LEU A 458 1.80 0.58 37.48
CA LEU A 458 1.67 -0.39 36.39
C LEU A 458 0.22 -0.82 36.20
N CYS A 459 -0.49 -1.09 37.28
CA CYS A 459 -1.86 -1.57 37.22
C CYS A 459 -2.89 -0.52 36.77
N VAL A 460 -2.56 0.78 36.84
CA VAL A 460 -3.54 1.86 36.61
C VAL A 460 -3.28 2.68 35.35
N ASN A 461 -2.10 2.58 34.72
CA ASN A 461 -1.74 3.42 33.58
C ASN A 461 -2.53 3.13 32.28
N GLY A 462 -3.31 2.05 32.25
CA GLY A 462 -4.16 1.67 31.12
C GLY A 462 -3.43 1.01 29.95
N SER A 463 -2.13 0.69 30.09
CA SER A 463 -1.39 -0.11 29.12
C SER A 463 -1.76 -1.59 29.26
N PRO A 464 -2.25 -2.23 28.19
CA PRO A 464 -2.62 -3.64 28.23
C PRO A 464 -1.41 -4.59 28.32
N ASP A 465 -0.21 -4.12 27.96
CA ASP A 465 1.00 -4.95 27.88
C ASP A 465 2.28 -4.14 28.18
N PRO A 466 2.53 -3.80 29.45
CA PRO A 466 3.77 -3.16 29.86
C PRO A 466 5.01 -4.07 29.72
N GLN A 467 4.83 -5.39 29.61
CA GLN A 467 5.94 -6.33 29.37
C GLN A 467 6.53 -6.13 27.97
N ARG A 468 5.69 -5.87 26.96
CA ARG A 468 6.16 -5.53 25.61
C ARG A 468 7.11 -4.34 25.62
N LEU A 469 6.75 -3.27 26.34
CA LEU A 469 7.59 -2.08 26.47
C LEU A 469 8.94 -2.42 27.10
N MET A 470 8.93 -3.24 28.17
CA MET A 470 10.15 -3.70 28.83
C MET A 470 11.03 -4.50 27.88
N ASN A 471 10.47 -5.53 27.22
CA ASN A 471 11.23 -6.37 26.28
C ASN A 471 11.86 -5.54 25.15
N PHE A 472 11.11 -4.57 24.61
CA PHE A 472 11.61 -3.67 23.57
C PHE A 472 12.78 -2.80 24.06
N ILE A 473 12.68 -2.23 25.25
CA ILE A 473 13.76 -1.46 25.86
C ILE A 473 14.97 -2.36 26.12
N GLU A 474 14.76 -3.56 26.67
CA GLU A 474 15.81 -4.50 27.05
C GLU A 474 16.59 -5.01 25.83
N GLU A 475 15.88 -5.41 24.78
CA GLU A 475 16.44 -5.91 23.51
C GLU A 475 17.44 -4.93 22.89
N PHE A 476 17.17 -3.63 23.03
CA PHE A 476 17.99 -2.55 22.49
C PHE A 476 18.77 -1.76 23.55
N SER A 477 18.79 -2.21 24.80
CA SER A 477 19.46 -1.53 25.93
C SER A 477 20.98 -1.39 25.78
N ARG A 478 21.57 -2.13 24.84
CA ARG A 478 23.01 -2.06 24.51
C ARG A 478 23.36 -1.02 23.45
N LEU A 479 22.37 -0.26 22.97
CA LEU A 479 22.58 0.86 22.07
C LEU A 479 23.14 2.08 22.83
N PRO A 480 23.79 3.02 22.12
CA PRO A 480 24.23 4.28 22.73
C PRO A 480 23.07 5.06 23.36
N GLY A 481 23.32 5.80 24.46
CA GLY A 481 22.28 6.54 25.18
C GLY A 481 21.84 5.90 26.49
N PHE A 482 21.92 4.58 26.58
CA PHE A 482 21.56 3.80 27.77
C PHE A 482 22.62 3.91 28.88
N SER A 483 22.65 5.05 29.57
CA SER A 483 23.56 5.24 30.70
C SER A 483 23.16 4.39 31.91
N ALA A 484 24.08 4.23 32.87
CA ALA A 484 23.81 3.51 34.12
C ALA A 484 22.56 4.05 34.86
N ARG A 485 22.29 5.35 34.77
CA ARG A 485 21.08 5.99 35.33
C ARG A 485 19.80 5.53 34.63
N VAL A 486 19.85 5.40 33.30
CA VAL A 486 18.71 4.89 32.50
C VAL A 486 18.44 3.43 32.88
N MET A 487 19.49 2.60 32.89
CA MET A 487 19.39 1.18 33.27
C MET A 487 18.88 0.98 34.69
N ALA A 488 19.33 1.78 35.65
CA ALA A 488 18.82 1.72 37.02
C ALA A 488 17.32 2.02 37.11
N SER A 489 16.80 2.92 36.28
CA SER A 489 15.36 3.24 36.24
C SER A 489 14.55 2.11 35.58
N ILE A 490 15.11 1.48 34.54
CA ILE A 490 14.51 0.33 33.86
C ILE A 490 14.40 -0.87 34.81
N ALA A 491 15.40 -1.09 35.67
CA ALA A 491 15.37 -2.19 36.64
C ALA A 491 14.16 -2.13 37.60
N TYR A 492 13.65 -0.94 37.95
CA TYR A 492 12.42 -0.82 38.73
C TYR A 492 11.18 -1.30 37.96
N LEU A 493 11.11 -1.00 36.66
CA LEU A 493 10.03 -1.48 35.79
C LEU A 493 10.09 -3.02 35.69
N GLU A 494 11.28 -3.56 35.42
CA GLU A 494 11.51 -5.01 35.32
C GLU A 494 11.11 -5.76 36.59
N ALA A 495 11.56 -5.26 37.75
CA ALA A 495 11.24 -5.86 39.04
C ALA A 495 9.73 -5.82 39.32
N SER A 496 9.07 -4.71 39.00
CA SER A 496 7.62 -4.55 39.23
C SER A 496 6.79 -5.48 38.33
N LEU A 497 7.22 -5.66 37.08
CA LEU A 497 6.60 -6.63 36.16
C LEU A 497 6.80 -8.08 36.62
N SER A 498 8.01 -8.42 37.08
CA SER A 498 8.33 -9.75 37.59
C SER A 498 7.47 -10.12 38.81
N GLN A 499 7.21 -9.16 39.70
CA GLN A 499 6.31 -9.38 40.84
C GLN A 499 4.86 -9.60 40.39
N LEU A 500 4.36 -8.84 39.41
CA LEU A 500 3.03 -9.07 38.84
C LEU A 500 2.90 -10.42 38.15
N GLN A 501 3.99 -10.98 37.61
CA GLN A 501 3.98 -12.29 36.94
C GLN A 501 4.11 -13.46 37.91
N SER A 502 4.62 -13.23 39.12
CA SER A 502 4.80 -14.29 40.11
C SER A 502 3.44 -14.89 40.50
N PRO A 503 3.29 -16.24 40.49
CA PRO A 503 2.08 -16.88 40.99
C PRO A 503 1.93 -16.59 42.48
N GLU A 504 0.77 -16.06 42.89
CA GLU A 504 0.41 -15.88 44.31
C GLU A 504 0.18 -17.25 44.98
#